data_AF-A0A6C0LL86-F1
#
_entry.id   AF-A0A6C0LL86-F1
#
_cell.length_a   1.000
_cell.length_b   1.000
_cell.length_c   1.000
_cell.angle_alpha   90.00
_cell.angle_beta   90.00
_cell.angle_gamma   90.00
#
_symmetry.space_group_name_H-M   'P 1'
#
loop_
_entity.id
_entity.type
_entity.pdbx_description
1 polymer ?
#
loop_
_entity_poly.entity_id
_entity_poly.type
_entity_poly.pdbx_seq_one_letter_code
_entity_poly.pdbx_strand_id
1 'polypeptide(L)'
;MKELEEKEEKKERVITVDRFLSIWIFLYTIAYFIGIVPYNPVILISIAASFFIFSLFYIVPRLNERSLFTYYITINTLGKIIPLLFLINRKITTGDIIFTVFFILFYIAYMFVATEDDIVCIYTDYVEFIINRDKASEGAIFHEINKAFPNLF
;
A
#
# COMPACT_ATOMS: atom_id res chain seq x y z
N MET A 1 27.13 18.40 -19.89
CA MET A 1 25.79 18.44 -20.52
C MET A 1 25.12 17.07 -20.41
N LYS A 2 25.73 15.98 -20.89
CA LYS A 2 25.23 14.61 -20.64
C LYS A 2 25.05 14.24 -19.16
N GLU A 3 25.98 14.62 -18.27
CA GLU A 3 25.84 14.40 -16.81
C GLU A 3 24.76 15.26 -16.13
N LEU A 4 24.30 16.33 -16.79
CA LEU A 4 23.19 17.16 -16.30
C LEU A 4 21.85 16.60 -16.82
N GLU A 5 21.82 16.11 -18.06
CA GLU A 5 20.66 15.37 -18.62
C GLU A 5 20.41 14.05 -17.87
N GLU A 6 21.47 13.31 -17.50
CA GLU A 6 21.37 12.06 -16.74
C GLU A 6 20.94 12.29 -15.27
N LYS A 7 21.19 13.50 -14.73
CA LYS A 7 20.68 13.92 -13.41
C LYS A 7 19.23 14.38 -13.44
N GLU A 8 18.75 14.91 -14.56
CA GLU A 8 17.33 15.28 -14.71
C GLU A 8 16.42 14.06 -14.94
N GLU A 9 16.95 12.99 -15.52
CA GLU A 9 16.20 11.74 -15.77
C GLU A 9 16.03 10.88 -14.51
N LYS A 10 16.88 11.07 -13.50
CA LYS A 10 16.75 10.46 -12.16
C LYS A 10 15.98 11.36 -11.19
N LYS A 11 14.93 12.02 -11.65
CA LYS A 11 13.88 12.50 -10.74
C LYS A 11 13.26 11.22 -10.16
N GLU A 12 13.69 10.82 -8.96
CA GLU A 12 13.09 9.73 -8.20
C GLU A 12 11.57 9.85 -8.32
N ARG A 13 10.96 8.99 -9.14
CA ARG A 13 9.52 8.93 -9.23
C ARG A 13 9.11 8.39 -7.88
N VAL A 14 8.52 9.25 -7.04
CA VAL A 14 7.98 8.83 -5.75
C VAL A 14 6.52 8.50 -5.98
N ILE A 15 6.14 7.25 -5.75
CA ILE A 15 4.73 6.86 -5.80
C ILE A 15 4.05 7.44 -4.55
N THR A 16 3.14 8.37 -4.74
CA THR A 16 2.44 9.02 -3.64
C THR A 16 1.57 8.02 -2.86
N VAL A 17 1.51 8.21 -1.54
CA VAL A 17 0.90 7.24 -0.60
C VAL A 17 -0.60 7.05 -0.87
N ASP A 18 -1.28 8.10 -1.32
CA ASP A 18 -2.71 8.09 -1.66
C ASP A 18 -3.05 7.15 -2.83
N ARG A 19 -2.08 6.74 -3.64
CA ARG A 19 -2.31 5.82 -4.78
C ARG A 19 -2.53 4.37 -4.37
N PHE A 20 -2.40 4.03 -3.09
CA PHE A 20 -2.52 2.67 -2.60
C PHE A 20 -3.81 2.48 -1.80
N LEU A 21 -4.70 1.62 -2.28
CA LEU A 21 -5.92 1.22 -1.56
C LEU A 21 -5.64 0.78 -0.11
N SER A 22 -4.50 0.15 0.13
CA SER A 22 -4.08 -0.27 1.48
C SER A 22 -3.97 0.89 2.47
N ILE A 23 -3.53 2.09 2.04
CA ILE A 23 -3.47 3.26 2.93
C ILE A 23 -4.86 3.79 3.22
N TRP A 24 -5.75 3.84 2.23
CA TRP A 24 -7.14 4.24 2.43
C TRP A 24 -7.83 3.35 3.46
N ILE A 25 -7.63 2.03 3.34
CA ILE A 25 -8.17 1.05 4.28
C ILE A 25 -7.56 1.24 5.67
N PHE A 26 -6.25 1.49 5.77
CA PHE A 26 -5.58 1.71 7.04
C PHE A 26 -6.11 2.97 7.77
N LEU A 27 -6.20 4.10 7.06
CA LEU A 27 -6.74 5.35 7.62
C LEU A 27 -8.20 5.19 8.05
N TYR A 28 -9.02 4.53 7.23
CA TYR A 28 -10.40 4.23 7.60
C TYR A 28 -10.48 3.34 8.84
N THR A 29 -9.60 2.34 8.95
CA THR A 29 -9.54 1.44 10.10
C THR A 29 -9.16 2.17 11.38
N ILE A 30 -8.22 3.12 11.32
CA ILE A 30 -7.92 4.01 12.45
C ILE A 30 -9.18 4.81 12.83
N ALA A 31 -9.84 5.45 11.85
CA ALA A 31 -11.06 6.21 12.07
C ALA A 31 -12.18 5.37 12.72
N TYR A 32 -12.25 4.08 12.36
CA TYR A 32 -13.21 3.14 12.95
C TYR A 32 -12.86 2.82 14.40
N PHE A 33 -11.59 2.58 14.72
CA PHE A 33 -11.17 2.30 16.10
C PHE A 33 -11.42 3.48 17.05
N ILE A 34 -11.28 4.71 16.57
CA ILE A 34 -11.59 5.93 17.36
C ILE A 34 -13.09 6.29 17.36
N GLY A 35 -13.94 5.51 16.68
CA GLY A 35 -15.39 5.68 16.69
C GLY A 35 -15.93 6.81 15.82
N ILE A 36 -15.14 7.34 14.87
CA ILE A 36 -15.60 8.39 13.95
C ILE A 36 -16.51 7.81 12.86
N VAL A 37 -16.17 6.63 12.35
CA VAL A 37 -16.91 5.99 11.25
C VAL A 37 -17.64 4.74 11.74
N PRO A 38 -18.85 4.46 11.21
CA PRO A 38 -19.72 3.44 11.79
C PRO A 38 -19.54 2.03 11.20
N TYR A 39 -18.99 1.89 9.98
CA TYR A 39 -18.95 0.61 9.28
C TYR A 39 -17.68 -0.19 9.60
N ASN A 40 -17.85 -1.48 9.84
CA ASN A 40 -16.78 -2.38 10.23
C ASN A 40 -15.86 -2.69 9.03
N PRO A 41 -14.55 -2.36 9.09
CA PRO A 41 -13.64 -2.53 7.97
C PRO A 41 -13.10 -3.96 7.80
N VAL A 42 -13.59 -4.96 8.54
CA VAL A 42 -13.12 -6.35 8.45
C VAL A 42 -13.03 -6.85 7.02
N ILE A 43 -14.05 -6.59 6.19
CA ILE A 43 -14.06 -7.07 4.80
C ILE A 43 -12.97 -6.37 3.97
N LEU A 44 -12.84 -5.05 4.10
CA LEU A 44 -11.80 -4.26 3.43
C LEU A 44 -10.39 -4.75 3.81
N ILE A 45 -10.13 -4.92 5.10
CA ILE A 45 -8.83 -5.39 5.60
C ILE A 45 -8.58 -6.83 5.14
N SER A 46 -9.60 -7.69 5.12
CA SER A 46 -9.49 -9.06 4.62
C SER A 46 -9.09 -9.11 3.15
N ILE A 47 -9.72 -8.29 2.31
CA ILE A 47 -9.35 -8.15 0.88
C ILE A 47 -7.89 -7.69 0.77
N ALA A 48 -7.50 -6.65 1.52
CA ALA A 48 -6.13 -6.13 1.49
C ALA A 48 -5.10 -7.16 1.98
N ALA A 49 -5.44 -7.97 2.98
CA ALA A 49 -4.61 -9.06 3.48
C ALA A 49 -4.48 -10.19 2.45
N SER A 50 -5.54 -10.53 1.73
CA SER A 50 -5.48 -11.50 0.62
C SER A 50 -4.52 -11.01 -0.47
N PHE A 51 -4.62 -9.75 -0.91
CA PHE A 51 -3.67 -9.17 -1.88
C PHE A 51 -2.23 -9.23 -1.39
N PHE A 52 -1.99 -8.94 -0.11
CA PHE A 52 -0.68 -9.10 0.49
C PHE A 52 -0.17 -10.54 0.36
N ILE A 53 -0.97 -11.55 0.73
CA ILE A 53 -0.59 -12.96 0.59
C ILE A 53 -0.29 -13.31 -0.88
N PHE A 54 -1.14 -12.88 -1.83
CA PHE A 54 -0.92 -13.11 -3.26
C PHE A 54 0.39 -12.49 -3.75
N SER A 55 0.69 -11.26 -3.32
CA SER A 55 1.93 -10.58 -3.71
C SER A 55 3.19 -11.30 -3.20
N LEU A 56 3.11 -11.98 -2.05
CA LEU A 56 4.24 -12.74 -1.52
C LEU A 56 4.62 -13.90 -2.44
N PHE A 57 3.64 -14.58 -3.05
CA PHE A 57 3.90 -15.64 -4.02
C PHE A 57 4.69 -15.13 -5.25
N TYR A 58 4.55 -13.85 -5.60
CA TYR A 58 5.29 -13.24 -6.69
C TYR A 58 6.66 -12.71 -6.26
N ILE A 59 6.75 -12.09 -5.08
CA ILE A 59 7.96 -11.45 -4.56
C ILE A 59 8.99 -12.49 -4.12
N VAL A 60 8.58 -13.49 -3.34
CA VAL A 60 9.51 -14.44 -2.68
C VAL A 60 10.43 -15.16 -3.67
N PRO A 61 9.96 -15.67 -4.83
CA PRO A 61 10.83 -16.35 -5.80
C PRO A 61 11.84 -15.42 -6.50
N ARG A 62 11.67 -14.10 -6.41
CA ARG A 62 12.45 -13.09 -7.14
C ARG A 62 13.29 -12.21 -6.23
N LEU A 63 13.37 -12.54 -4.95
CA LEU A 63 14.14 -11.79 -3.97
C LEU A 63 15.61 -11.70 -4.39
N ASN A 64 16.20 -10.54 -4.10
CA ASN A 64 17.62 -10.28 -4.28
C ASN A 64 18.19 -9.56 -3.03
N GLU A 65 19.50 -9.34 -3.03
CA GLU A 65 20.23 -8.73 -1.90
C GLU A 65 19.83 -7.27 -1.61
N ARG A 66 19.23 -6.58 -2.58
CA ARG A 66 18.74 -5.20 -2.47
C ARG A 66 17.23 -5.12 -2.17
N SER A 67 16.60 -6.25 -1.86
CA SER A 67 15.16 -6.30 -1.61
C SER A 67 14.77 -5.64 -0.29
N LEU A 68 13.62 -4.97 -0.28
CA LEU A 68 13.01 -4.37 0.91
C LEU A 68 12.00 -5.34 1.55
N PHE A 69 12.28 -6.64 1.48
CA PHE A 69 11.34 -7.68 1.90
C PHE A 69 10.93 -7.56 3.36
N THR A 70 11.90 -7.34 4.27
CA THR A 70 11.61 -7.17 5.71
C THR A 70 10.73 -5.95 5.97
N TYR A 71 11.03 -4.82 5.31
CA TYR A 71 10.19 -3.62 5.36
C TYR A 71 8.76 -3.96 4.91
N TYR A 72 8.63 -4.64 3.77
CA TYR A 72 7.34 -5.05 3.21
C TYR A 72 6.53 -5.93 4.18
N ILE A 73 7.15 -6.94 4.78
CA ILE A 73 6.50 -7.81 5.78
C ILE A 73 6.06 -6.99 6.99
N THR A 74 6.93 -6.14 7.54
CA THR A 74 6.64 -5.36 8.74
C THR A 74 5.46 -4.41 8.53
N ILE A 75 5.46 -3.61 7.46
CA ILE A 75 4.36 -2.65 7.23
C ILE A 75 3.02 -3.35 6.97
N ASN A 76 3.02 -4.51 6.28
CA ASN A 76 1.79 -5.23 5.99
C ASN A 76 1.26 -5.95 7.24
N THR A 77 2.16 -6.43 8.11
CA THR A 77 1.78 -7.01 9.39
C THR A 77 1.14 -5.96 10.30
N LEU A 78 1.76 -4.79 10.42
CA LEU A 78 1.26 -3.67 11.23
C LEU A 78 -0.05 -3.09 10.66
N GLY A 79 -0.12 -2.87 9.35
CA GLY A 79 -1.24 -2.20 8.72
C GLY A 79 -2.44 -3.08 8.42
N LYS A 80 -2.27 -4.41 8.34
CA LYS A 80 -3.34 -5.34 7.91
C LYS A 80 -3.58 -6.46 8.93
N ILE A 81 -2.54 -7.22 9.25
CA ILE A 81 -2.69 -8.44 10.06
C ILE A 81 -3.13 -8.10 11.49
N ILE A 82 -2.44 -7.18 12.17
CA ILE A 82 -2.78 -6.78 13.53
C ILE A 82 -4.20 -6.19 13.62
N PRO A 83 -4.59 -5.19 12.79
CA PRO A 83 -5.95 -4.67 12.78
C PRO A 83 -7.00 -5.74 12.51
N LEU A 84 -6.74 -6.67 11.60
CA LEU A 84 -7.67 -7.77 11.31
C LEU A 84 -7.90 -8.64 12.55
N LEU A 85 -6.85 -8.99 13.30
CA LEU A 85 -6.97 -9.79 14.52
C LEU A 85 -7.89 -9.14 15.57
N PHE A 86 -7.85 -7.80 15.70
CA PHE A 86 -8.74 -7.08 16.62
C PHE A 86 -10.21 -7.04 16.16
N LEU A 87 -10.46 -7.23 14.87
CA LEU A 87 -11.77 -7.00 14.27
C LEU A 87 -12.47 -8.29 13.80
N ILE A 88 -11.74 -9.38 13.57
CA ILE A 88 -12.24 -10.60 12.92
C ILE A 88 -13.45 -11.23 13.64
N ASN A 89 -13.54 -11.07 14.95
CA ASN A 89 -14.63 -11.61 15.76
C ASN A 89 -15.85 -10.68 15.86
N ARG A 90 -15.81 -9.49 15.25
CA ARG A 90 -16.95 -8.57 15.24
C ARG A 90 -17.96 -9.01 14.20
N LYS A 91 -19.24 -8.87 14.54
CA LYS A 91 -20.35 -9.20 13.63
C LYS A 91 -20.27 -8.31 12.38
N ILE A 92 -20.37 -8.96 11.22
CA ILE A 92 -20.50 -8.29 9.92
C ILE A 92 -21.99 -8.12 9.63
N THR A 93 -22.37 -6.92 9.21
CA THR A 93 -23.73 -6.56 8.81
C THR A 93 -23.81 -6.33 7.31
N THR A 94 -25.01 -6.32 6.76
CA THR A 94 -25.24 -5.96 5.35
C THR A 94 -24.74 -4.54 5.04
N GLY A 95 -24.81 -3.62 6.01
CA GLY A 95 -24.30 -2.26 5.86
C GLY A 95 -22.79 -2.24 5.60
N ASP A 96 -22.02 -3.11 6.27
CA ASP A 96 -20.57 -3.21 6.10
C ASP A 96 -20.20 -3.72 4.70
N ILE A 97 -20.99 -4.65 4.17
CA ILE A 97 -20.83 -5.18 2.80
C ILE A 97 -21.09 -4.08 1.78
N ILE A 98 -22.22 -3.37 1.91
CA ILE A 98 -22.60 -2.27 1.01
C ILE A 98 -21.53 -1.17 1.04
N PHE A 99 -21.10 -0.78 2.25
CA PHE A 99 -20.04 0.20 2.43
C PHE A 99 -18.74 -0.24 1.75
N THR A 100 -18.33 -1.50 1.92
CA THR A 100 -17.12 -2.05 1.29
C THR A 100 -17.17 -1.91 -0.23
N VAL A 101 -18.31 -2.22 -0.85
CA VAL A 101 -18.49 -2.07 -2.30
C VAL A 101 -18.34 -0.61 -2.73
N PHE A 102 -19.03 0.32 -2.05
CA PHE A 102 -18.93 1.74 -2.35
C PHE A 102 -17.52 2.30 -2.13
N PHE A 103 -16.83 1.85 -1.08
CA PHE A 103 -15.46 2.28 -0.78
C PHE A 103 -14.50 1.90 -1.91
N ILE A 104 -14.60 0.67 -2.40
CA ILE A 104 -13.76 0.20 -3.53
C ILE A 104 -14.11 0.96 -4.81
N LEU A 105 -15.41 1.14 -5.11
CA LEU A 105 -15.83 1.91 -6.29
C LEU A 105 -15.35 3.37 -6.22
N PHE A 106 -15.41 3.99 -5.04
CA PHE A 106 -14.91 5.34 -4.83
C PHE A 106 -13.41 5.43 -5.04
N TYR A 107 -12.65 4.45 -4.53
CA TYR A 107 -11.22 4.37 -4.78
C TYR A 107 -10.90 4.22 -6.27
N ILE A 108 -11.60 3.36 -7.00
CA ILE A 108 -11.40 3.19 -8.45
C ILE A 108 -11.72 4.49 -9.19
N ALA A 109 -12.80 5.17 -8.83
CA ALA A 109 -13.16 6.46 -9.40
C ALA A 109 -12.10 7.53 -9.09
N TYR A 110 -11.58 7.57 -7.86
CA TYR A 110 -10.46 8.45 -7.49
C TYR A 110 -9.24 8.18 -8.36
N MET A 111 -8.84 6.91 -8.50
CA MET A 111 -7.67 6.53 -9.30
C MET A 111 -7.83 6.93 -10.78
N PHE A 112 -9.03 6.77 -11.32
CA PHE A 112 -9.34 7.11 -12.70
C PHE A 112 -9.38 8.62 -12.95
N VAL A 113 -10.01 9.39 -12.05
CA VAL A 113 -10.29 10.82 -12.25
C VAL A 113 -9.16 11.72 -11.74
N ALA A 114 -8.60 11.43 -10.57
CA ALA A 114 -7.68 12.33 -9.88
C ALA A 114 -6.22 12.10 -10.25
N THR A 115 -5.86 10.85 -10.53
CA THR A 115 -4.46 10.46 -10.82
C THR A 115 -4.21 10.12 -12.29
N GLU A 116 -5.25 9.78 -13.06
CA GLU A 116 -5.14 9.29 -14.45
C GLU A 116 -4.18 8.08 -14.62
N ASP A 117 -3.86 7.40 -13.53
CA ASP A 117 -2.87 6.32 -13.49
C ASP A 117 -3.53 4.94 -13.59
N ASP A 118 -2.85 4.00 -14.24
CA ASP A 118 -3.23 2.60 -14.21
C ASP A 118 -2.84 1.96 -12.86
N ILE A 119 -3.85 1.50 -12.12
CA ILE A 119 -3.70 0.80 -10.85
C ILE A 119 -2.72 -0.37 -10.99
N VAL A 120 -2.80 -1.14 -12.09
CA VAL A 120 -1.92 -2.30 -12.32
C VAL A 120 -0.46 -1.87 -12.43
N CYS A 121 -0.20 -0.76 -13.12
CA CYS A 121 1.15 -0.21 -13.24
C CYS A 121 1.71 0.21 -11.87
N ILE A 122 0.93 0.91 -11.05
CA ILE A 122 1.34 1.34 -9.70
C ILE A 122 1.69 0.14 -8.83
N TYR A 123 0.83 -0.89 -8.80
CA TYR A 123 1.09 -2.08 -7.98
C TYR A 123 2.27 -2.90 -8.50
N THR A 124 2.49 -2.94 -9.82
CA THR A 124 3.65 -3.61 -10.42
C THR A 124 4.96 -2.89 -10.08
N ASP A 125 5.00 -1.57 -10.24
CA ASP A 125 6.16 -0.72 -9.91
C ASP A 125 6.49 -0.82 -8.41
N TYR A 126 5.46 -0.81 -7.55
CA TYR A 126 5.66 -1.01 -6.13
C TYR A 126 6.22 -2.41 -5.78
N VAL A 127 5.71 -3.48 -6.41
CA VAL A 127 6.25 -4.83 -6.22
C VAL A 127 7.71 -4.93 -6.71
N GLU A 128 8.03 -4.28 -7.83
CA GLU A 128 9.40 -4.22 -8.34
C GLU A 128 10.33 -3.43 -7.40
N PHE A 129 9.85 -2.34 -6.81
CA PHE A 129 10.56 -1.60 -5.76
C PHE A 129 10.84 -2.45 -4.53
N ILE A 130 9.89 -3.29 -4.10
CA ILE A 130 10.12 -4.23 -3.00
C ILE A 130 11.18 -5.29 -3.37
N ILE A 131 11.16 -5.77 -4.61
CA ILE A 131 12.14 -6.76 -5.09
C ILE A 131 13.53 -6.13 -5.23
N ASN A 132 13.64 -4.93 -5.81
CA ASN A 132 14.90 -4.23 -6.04
C ASN A 132 14.69 -2.72 -5.90
N ARG A 133 15.15 -2.17 -4.77
CA ARG A 133 14.97 -0.73 -4.46
C ARG A 133 15.60 0.21 -5.48
N ASP A 134 16.61 -0.24 -6.23
CA ASP A 134 17.39 0.59 -7.14
C ASP A 134 16.77 0.66 -8.56
N LYS A 135 15.74 -0.14 -8.85
CA LYS A 135 15.17 -0.31 -10.22
C LYS A 135 13.80 0.33 -10.44
N ALA A 136 13.13 0.75 -9.39
CA ALA A 136 11.74 1.19 -9.44
C ALA A 136 11.53 2.49 -8.67
N SER A 137 10.36 3.09 -8.86
CA SER A 137 9.94 4.31 -8.18
C SER A 137 9.91 4.09 -6.66
N GLU A 138 10.51 5.00 -5.88
CA GLU A 138 10.49 4.89 -4.42
C GLU A 138 9.05 4.99 -3.89
N GLY A 139 8.66 4.07 -3.01
CA GLY A 139 7.40 4.20 -2.28
C GLY A 139 7.47 5.39 -1.30
N ALA A 140 6.48 6.29 -1.33
CA ALA A 140 6.50 7.50 -0.49
C ALA A 140 6.65 7.23 1.02
N ILE A 141 6.10 6.12 1.55
CA ILE A 141 6.30 5.76 2.96
C ILE A 141 7.77 5.43 3.25
N PHE A 142 8.43 4.71 2.34
CA PHE A 142 9.85 4.39 2.50
C PHE A 142 10.71 5.65 2.41
N HIS A 143 10.40 6.53 1.45
CA HIS A 143 11.09 7.83 1.29
C HIS A 143 11.04 8.66 2.58
N GLU A 144 9.85 8.83 3.16
CA GLU A 144 9.70 9.61 4.41
C GLU A 144 10.37 8.93 5.61
N ILE A 145 10.34 7.59 5.71
CA ILE A 145 11.04 6.88 6.78
C ILE A 145 12.55 7.01 6.64
N ASN A 146 13.09 6.87 5.43
CA ASN A 146 14.53 6.99 5.19
C ASN A 146 15.02 8.42 5.45
N LYS A 147 14.22 9.42 5.10
CA LYS A 147 14.50 10.83 5.44
C LYS A 147 14.53 11.08 6.95
N ALA A 148 13.62 10.47 7.71
CA ALA A 148 13.57 10.60 9.16
C ALA A 148 14.64 9.75 9.88
N PHE A 149 15.00 8.60 9.32
CA PHE A 149 15.91 7.61 9.90
C PHE A 149 16.89 7.04 8.85
N PRO A 150 17.92 7.81 8.45
CA PRO A 150 18.73 7.53 7.25
C PRO A 150 19.66 6.30 7.29
N ASN A 151 19.48 5.37 8.23
CA ASN A 151 20.27 4.12 8.34
C ASN A 151 19.44 2.93 8.81
N LEU A 152 18.11 2.99 8.70
CA LEU A 152 17.23 1.93 9.23
C LEU A 152 17.17 0.70 8.30
N PHE A 153 17.45 0.87 7.00
CA PHE A 153 17.27 -0.16 5.95
C PHE A 153 18.40 -0.18 4.92
#